data_AF-A0A7D5TP34-F1
#
_entry.id   AF-A0A7D5TP34-F1
#
_cell.length_a   1.000
_cell.length_b   1.000
_cell.length_c   1.000
_cell.angle_alpha   90.00
_cell.angle_beta   90.00
_cell.angle_gamma   90.00
#
_symmetry.space_group_name_H-M   'P 1'
#
loop_
_entity.id
_entity.type
_entity.pdbx_description
1 polymer ?
#
loop_
_entity_poly.entity_id
_entity_poly.type
_entity_poly.pdbx_seq_one_letter_code
_entity_poly.pdbx_strand_id
1 'polypeptide(L)'
;MNRRRFLSRSSKVATVGALTAVAGCSSGKTVTLRISLDEKWSAEMRSDDEDIQKVEREGDEKWTWENPNWVWAKAFKEEESDSLLNLNIMVDGEMVSYGEISHTNGVARVSYSK
;
A
#
# COMPACT_ATOMS: atom_id res chain seq x y z
N MET A 1 30.22 38.67 -28.88
CA MET A 1 28.93 39.16 -28.37
C MET A 1 27.98 37.98 -28.20
N ASN A 2 27.38 37.89 -27.01
CA ASN A 2 26.39 36.90 -26.56
C ASN A 2 25.21 36.70 -27.51
N ARG A 3 24.70 35.45 -27.58
CA ARG A 3 23.28 35.13 -27.30
C ARG A 3 23.06 33.62 -27.15
N ARG A 4 22.81 33.23 -25.90
CA ARG A 4 22.33 31.91 -25.46
C ARG A 4 20.94 31.64 -26.06
N ARG A 5 20.68 30.41 -26.50
CA ARG A 5 19.33 29.83 -26.56
C ARG A 5 19.38 28.43 -25.98
N PHE A 6 18.91 28.33 -24.73
CA PHE A 6 18.49 27.09 -24.10
C PHE A 6 17.25 26.58 -24.81
N LEU A 7 17.27 25.31 -25.25
CA LEU A 7 16.07 24.56 -25.56
C LEU A 7 16.11 23.28 -24.74
N SER A 8 15.36 23.33 -23.63
CA SER A 8 14.94 22.18 -22.85
C SER A 8 14.10 21.28 -23.74
N ARG A 9 14.53 20.03 -23.93
CA ARG A 9 13.63 18.93 -24.34
C ARG A 9 13.65 17.88 -23.26
N SER A 10 12.60 17.95 -22.44
CA SER A 10 12.10 16.94 -21.55
C SER A 10 12.03 15.59 -22.28
N SER A 11 12.88 14.66 -21.89
CA SER A 11 12.73 13.24 -22.23
C SER A 11 11.65 12.66 -21.32
N LYS A 12 10.41 12.60 -21.83
CA LYS A 12 9.36 11.77 -21.23
C LYS A 12 9.78 10.31 -21.33
N VAL A 13 10.19 9.73 -20.21
CA VAL A 13 10.34 8.29 -20.05
C VAL A 13 8.94 7.69 -20.02
N ALA A 14 8.51 7.12 -21.15
CA ALA A 14 7.32 6.29 -21.19
C ALA A 14 7.74 4.86 -20.81
N THR A 15 7.74 4.56 -19.51
CA THR A 15 7.78 3.18 -19.03
C THR A 15 6.43 2.56 -19.32
N VAL A 16 6.32 1.88 -20.46
CA VAL A 16 5.17 1.02 -20.76
C VAL A 16 5.27 -0.18 -19.85
N GLY A 17 4.40 -0.19 -18.83
CA GLY A 17 4.25 -1.31 -17.91
C GLY A 17 3.81 -2.56 -18.66
N ALA A 18 4.70 -3.56 -18.71
CA ALA A 18 4.30 -4.94 -18.90
C ALA A 18 3.99 -5.52 -17.51
N LEU A 19 2.76 -5.35 -17.04
CA LEU A 19 2.25 -6.06 -15.88
C LEU A 19 1.93 -7.49 -16.33
N THR A 20 2.94 -8.35 -16.31
CA THR A 20 2.77 -9.79 -16.49
C THR A 20 2.06 -10.34 -15.25
N ALA A 21 0.74 -10.30 -15.24
CA ALA A 21 -0.05 -11.05 -14.27
C ALA A 21 0.06 -12.54 -14.61
N VAL A 22 1.04 -13.21 -14.00
CA VAL A 22 1.03 -14.68 -13.92
C VAL A 22 -0.12 -15.05 -12.97
N ALA A 23 -1.28 -15.34 -13.55
CA ALA A 23 -2.37 -15.99 -12.85
C ALA A 23 -1.93 -17.43 -12.52
N GLY A 24 -1.14 -17.57 -11.46
CA GLY A 24 -0.90 -18.84 -10.81
C GLY A 24 -2.18 -19.28 -10.15
N CYS A 25 -2.75 -20.39 -10.61
CA CYS A 25 -3.84 -21.08 -9.94
C CYS A 25 -3.27 -21.69 -8.65
N SER A 26 -3.17 -20.88 -7.60
CA SER A 26 -2.81 -21.27 -6.25
C SER A 26 -4.05 -21.83 -5.58
N SER A 27 -4.00 -23.07 -5.08
CA SER A 27 -5.06 -23.65 -4.24
C SER A 27 -5.03 -23.12 -2.79
N GLY A 28 -4.30 -22.02 -2.56
CA GLY A 28 -4.17 -21.34 -1.29
C GLY A 28 -5.10 -20.12 -1.19
N LYS A 29 -5.38 -19.68 0.03
CA LYS A 29 -6.12 -18.43 0.27
C LYS A 29 -5.22 -17.25 -0.08
N THR A 30 -5.72 -16.28 -0.83
CA THR A 30 -5.01 -15.04 -1.12
C THR A 30 -5.38 -14.00 -0.06
N VAL A 31 -4.40 -13.49 0.68
CA VAL A 31 -4.62 -12.43 1.68
C VAL A 31 -4.08 -11.12 1.13
N THR A 32 -4.91 -10.08 1.11
CA THR A 32 -4.55 -8.74 0.62
C THR A 32 -4.71 -7.71 1.72
N LEU A 33 -3.64 -6.99 2.04
CA LEU A 33 -3.69 -5.76 2.83
C LEU A 33 -3.91 -4.58 1.89
N ARG A 34 -4.86 -3.71 2.21
CA ARG A 34 -5.09 -2.47 1.47
C ARG A 34 -5.08 -1.27 2.43
N ILE A 35 -4.41 -0.21 1.99
CA ILE A 35 -4.45 1.10 2.59
C ILE A 35 -5.07 2.06 1.58
N SER A 36 -6.02 2.88 2.03
CA SER A 36 -6.62 3.92 1.21
C SER A 36 -6.58 5.27 1.93
N LEU A 37 -5.84 6.21 1.33
CA LEU A 37 -5.71 7.60 1.73
C LEU A 37 -4.97 8.36 0.60
N ASP A 38 -5.57 9.42 0.06
CA ASP A 38 -4.98 10.25 -1.02
C ASP A 38 -3.80 11.14 -0.57
N GLU A 39 -3.40 11.05 0.69
CA GLU A 39 -2.39 11.86 1.37
C GLU A 39 -1.22 10.99 1.83
N LYS A 40 -0.23 11.59 2.50
CA LYS A 40 0.91 10.84 3.04
C LYS A 40 0.53 10.00 4.26
N TRP A 41 1.01 8.77 4.25
CA TRP A 41 0.92 7.83 5.36
C TRP A 41 2.18 7.01 5.50
N SER A 42 2.39 6.49 6.71
CA SER A 42 3.37 5.45 6.97
C SER A 42 2.68 4.17 7.45
N ALA A 43 3.29 3.02 7.18
CA ALA A 43 2.79 1.75 7.65
C ALA A 43 3.92 0.82 8.06
N GLU A 44 3.60 -0.06 9.00
CA GLU A 44 4.44 -1.17 9.40
C GLU A 44 3.61 -2.44 9.28
N MET A 45 4.11 -3.42 8.54
CA MET A 45 3.41 -4.67 8.28
C MET A 45 4.35 -5.86 8.38
N ARG A 46 3.76 -7.03 8.65
CA ARG A 46 4.48 -8.29 8.74
C ARG A 46 3.57 -9.46 8.38
N SER A 47 4.15 -10.45 7.71
CA SER A 47 3.55 -11.75 7.39
C SER A 47 4.49 -12.87 7.85
N ASP A 48 4.07 -14.15 7.78
CA ASP A 48 4.78 -15.32 8.30
C ASP A 48 6.30 -15.31 8.13
N ASP A 49 6.74 -15.26 6.87
CA ASP A 49 8.13 -15.46 6.48
C ASP A 49 8.84 -14.14 6.14
N GLU A 50 8.16 -13.02 6.32
CA GLU A 50 8.71 -11.71 6.02
C GLU A 50 9.14 -10.98 7.30
N ASP A 51 10.28 -10.30 7.19
CA ASP A 51 10.69 -9.31 8.18
C ASP A 51 9.68 -8.16 8.24
N ILE A 52 9.74 -7.40 9.33
CA ILE A 52 8.94 -6.19 9.47
C ILE A 52 9.25 -5.24 8.32
N GLN A 53 8.26 -4.96 7.48
CA GLN A 53 8.35 -3.96 6.43
C GLN A 53 7.82 -2.63 6.94
N LYS A 54 8.62 -1.58 6.78
CA LYS A 54 8.23 -0.19 7.07
C LYS A 54 8.21 0.58 5.77
N VAL A 55 7.12 1.28 5.51
CA VAL A 55 6.89 2.01 4.26
C VAL A 55 6.33 3.39 4.55
N GLU A 56 6.68 4.34 3.69
CA GLU A 56 6.11 5.68 3.61
C GLU A 56 5.66 5.90 2.17
N ARG A 57 4.41 6.31 1.99
CA ARG A 57 3.72 6.37 0.70
C ARG A 57 2.69 7.50 0.69
N GLU A 58 2.18 7.78 -0.49
CA GLU A 58 1.09 8.71 -0.77
C GLU A 58 0.10 8.00 -1.70
N GLY A 59 -1.19 8.13 -1.45
CA GLY A 59 -2.24 7.45 -2.22
C GLY A 59 -2.55 6.03 -1.75
N ASP A 60 -3.41 5.35 -2.49
CA ASP A 60 -3.81 3.96 -2.22
C ASP A 60 -2.68 2.96 -2.52
N GLU A 61 -2.50 1.96 -1.65
CA GLU A 61 -1.53 0.88 -1.84
C GLU A 61 -2.12 -0.47 -1.40
N LYS A 62 -1.62 -1.56 -2.01
CA LYS A 62 -1.99 -2.93 -1.63
C LYS A 62 -0.81 -3.88 -1.66
N TRP A 63 -0.85 -4.87 -0.77
CA TRP A 63 0.08 -5.99 -0.71
C TRP A 63 -0.69 -7.28 -0.69
N THR A 64 -0.15 -8.31 -1.33
CA THR A 64 -0.81 -9.60 -1.48
C THR A 64 0.16 -10.72 -1.12
N TRP A 65 -0.31 -11.64 -0.29
CA TRP A 65 0.41 -12.84 0.13
C TRP A 65 -0.40 -14.09 -0.23
N GLU A 66 0.31 -15.10 -0.69
CA GLU A 66 -0.26 -16.40 -1.03
C GLU A 66 -0.17 -17.33 0.18
N ASN A 67 -1.33 -17.69 0.72
CA ASN A 67 -1.50 -18.61 1.85
C ASN A 67 -0.65 -18.28 3.11
N PRO A 68 -0.65 -17.02 3.61
CA PRO A 68 -0.07 -16.75 4.92
C PRO A 68 -0.93 -17.40 6.02
N ASN A 69 -0.29 -17.88 7.09
CA ASN A 69 -0.97 -18.26 8.32
C ASN A 69 -1.37 -17.01 9.12
N TRP A 70 -0.61 -15.92 9.06
CA TRP A 70 -0.98 -14.67 9.71
C TRP A 70 -0.45 -13.43 8.99
N VAL A 71 -1.18 -12.32 9.13
CA VAL A 71 -0.81 -10.99 8.64
C VAL A 71 -1.15 -9.98 9.72
N TRP A 72 -0.25 -9.04 9.97
CA TRP A 72 -0.50 -7.91 10.85
C TRP A 72 -0.02 -6.62 10.19
N ALA A 73 -0.78 -5.54 10.39
CA ALA A 73 -0.37 -4.22 9.94
C ALA A 73 -0.88 -3.12 10.88
N LYS A 74 -0.11 -2.03 10.92
CA LYS A 74 -0.53 -0.74 11.45
C LYS A 74 -0.21 0.36 10.45
N ALA A 75 -1.10 1.34 10.37
CA ALA A 75 -0.93 2.51 9.52
C ALA A 75 -1.08 3.79 10.34
N PHE A 76 -0.36 4.82 9.93
CA PHE A 76 -0.28 6.13 10.56
C PHE A 76 -0.57 7.20 9.52
N LYS A 77 -1.42 8.15 9.90
CA LYS A 77 -1.69 9.34 9.09
C LYS A 77 -0.65 10.41 9.43
N GLU A 78 0.09 10.86 8.42
CA GLU A 78 1.21 11.81 8.60
C GLU A 78 0.75 13.28 8.52
N GLU A 79 -0.36 13.55 7.84
CA GLU A 79 -0.85 14.90 7.59
C GLU A 79 -2.14 15.20 8.37
N GLU A 80 -2.34 16.47 8.73
CA GLU A 80 -3.58 16.94 9.36
C GLU A 80 -4.59 17.35 8.30
N SER A 81 -5.68 16.59 8.22
CA SER A 81 -6.75 16.78 7.25
C SER A 81 -8.04 16.11 7.76
N ASP A 82 -9.14 16.36 7.07
CA ASP A 82 -10.42 15.68 7.32
C ASP A 82 -10.52 14.31 6.62
N SER A 83 -9.50 13.91 5.86
CA SER A 83 -9.47 12.64 5.10
C SER A 83 -9.40 11.41 6.02
N LEU A 84 -10.05 10.32 5.62
CA LEU A 84 -10.05 9.06 6.38
C LEU A 84 -8.99 8.11 5.84
N LEU A 85 -8.06 7.69 6.70
CA LEU A 85 -7.18 6.57 6.41
C LEU A 85 -7.94 5.27 6.67
N ASN A 86 -8.08 4.44 5.65
CA ASN A 86 -8.67 3.11 5.75
C ASN A 86 -7.60 2.03 5.63
N LEU A 87 -7.60 1.07 6.55
CA LEU A 87 -6.71 -0.08 6.55
C LEU A 87 -7.57 -1.35 6.60
N ASN A 88 -7.39 -2.26 5.66
CA ASN A 88 -8.23 -3.46 5.57
C ASN A 88 -7.43 -4.69 5.16
N ILE A 89 -7.82 -5.84 5.71
CA ILE A 89 -7.37 -7.16 5.24
C ILE A 89 -8.53 -7.84 4.53
N MET A 90 -8.27 -8.32 3.32
CA MET A 90 -9.17 -9.12 2.52
C MET A 90 -8.62 -10.54 2.37
N VAL A 91 -9.48 -11.55 2.44
CA VAL A 91 -9.16 -12.96 2.18
C VAL A 91 -10.03 -13.40 1.02
N ASP A 92 -9.43 -13.81 -0.09
CA ASP A 92 -10.14 -14.23 -1.31
C ASP A 92 -11.16 -13.18 -1.82
N GLY A 93 -10.87 -11.90 -1.60
CA GLY A 93 -11.73 -10.76 -1.97
C GLY A 93 -12.78 -10.36 -0.93
N GLU A 94 -12.93 -11.11 0.16
CA GLU A 94 -13.83 -10.78 1.27
C GLU A 94 -13.07 -10.02 2.36
N MET A 95 -13.60 -8.88 2.82
CA MET A 95 -13.00 -8.13 3.92
C MET A 95 -13.20 -8.88 5.24
N VAL A 96 -12.09 -9.21 5.92
CA VAL A 96 -12.09 -9.94 7.20
C VAL A 96 -11.62 -9.10 8.38
N SER A 97 -10.91 -7.99 8.13
CA SER A 97 -10.43 -7.08 9.17
C SER A 97 -10.41 -5.65 8.64
N TYR A 98 -10.77 -4.69 9.49
CA TYR A 98 -10.89 -3.28 9.14
C TYR A 98 -10.43 -2.40 10.31
N GLY A 99 -9.73 -1.32 9.98
CA GLY A 99 -9.39 -0.24 10.88
C GLY A 99 -9.40 1.09 10.14
N GLU A 100 -9.75 2.16 10.85
CA GLU A 100 -9.83 3.51 10.30
C GLU A 100 -9.23 4.57 11.23
N ILE A 101 -8.83 5.70 10.64
CA ILE A 101 -8.31 6.86 11.34
C ILE A 101 -8.80 8.13 10.67
N SER A 102 -9.40 9.04 11.44
CA SER A 102 -9.80 10.36 10.97
C SER A 102 -8.89 11.50 11.44
N HIS A 103 -8.08 11.29 12.49
CA HIS A 103 -7.27 12.34 13.11
C HIS A 103 -5.77 12.07 12.94
N THR A 104 -4.98 13.12 12.80
CA THR A 104 -3.51 13.08 12.74
C THR A 104 -2.93 12.36 13.95
N ASN A 105 -1.85 11.61 13.76
CA ASN A 105 -1.20 10.80 14.80
C ASN A 105 -2.05 9.65 15.37
N GLY A 106 -3.25 9.40 14.82
CA GLY A 106 -4.00 8.19 15.11
C GLY A 106 -3.31 6.96 14.49
N VAL A 107 -3.71 5.76 14.95
CA VAL A 107 -3.16 4.49 14.47
C VAL A 107 -4.29 3.52 14.16
N ALA A 108 -4.41 3.09 12.90
CA ALA A 108 -5.25 1.98 12.50
C ALA A 108 -4.44 0.71 12.61
N ARG A 109 -5.08 -0.38 13.05
CA ARG A 109 -4.45 -1.69 13.17
C ARG A 109 -5.40 -2.75 12.66
N VAL A 110 -4.84 -3.71 11.95
CA VAL A 110 -5.56 -4.89 11.46
C VAL A 110 -4.70 -6.12 11.68
N SER A 111 -5.36 -7.26 11.83
CA SER A 111 -4.70 -8.54 11.95
C SER A 111 -5.57 -9.64 11.40
N TYR A 112 -4.93 -10.63 10.81
CA TYR A 112 -5.52 -11.86 10.34
C TYR A 112 -4.68 -13.05 10.84
N SER A 113 -5.36 -14.13 11.22
CA SER A 113 -4.76 -15.43 11.50
C SER A 113 -5.70 -16.51 10.99
N LYS A 114 -5.14 -17.55 10.38
CA LYS A 114 -5.86 -18.74 9.87
C LYS A 114 -6.21 -19.73 10.97
#